data_AF-A0A6L7CP86-F1
#
_entry.id   AF-A0A6L7CP86-F1
#
_cell.length_a   1.000
_cell.length_b   1.000
_cell.length_c   1.000
_cell.angle_alpha   90.00
_cell.angle_beta   90.00
_cell.angle_gamma   90.00
#
_symmetry.space_group_name_H-M   'P 1'
#
loop_
_entity.id
_entity.type
_entity.pdbx_description
1 polymer ?
#
loop_
_entity_poly.entity_id
_entity_poly.type
_entity_poly.pdbx_seq_one_letter_code
_entity_poly.pdbx_strand_id
1 'polypeptide(L)' 'FDRELFGGIVGWCDSEGNGEWVVTIRCAKLRENQVRLFAGAGIVPASSPLGEWRETGVKLSTMLNVFGLH' A
#
# COMPACT_ATOMS: atom_id res chain seq x y z
N PHE A 1 -12.10 -5.02 6.17
CA PHE A 1 -11.01 -6.01 6.01
C PHE A 1 -9.89 -5.65 6.98
N ASP A 2 -9.10 -6.62 7.44
CA ASP A 2 -7.88 -6.34 8.21
C ASP A 2 -6.77 -5.84 7.28
N ARG A 3 -6.16 -4.70 7.63
CA ARG A 3 -5.06 -4.06 6.89
C ARG A 3 -3.73 -4.76 7.13
N GLU A 4 -3.60 -5.52 8.21
CA GLU A 4 -2.34 -6.13 8.62
C GLU A 4 -1.20 -5.08 8.64
N LEU A 5 -0.17 -5.24 7.81
CA LEU A 5 0.96 -4.30 7.72
C LEU A 5 0.66 -3.04 6.89
N PHE A 6 -0.40 -3.01 6.09
CA PHE A 6 -0.71 -1.86 5.23
C PHE A 6 -1.08 -0.61 6.05
N GLY A 7 -0.34 0.48 5.80
CA GLY A 7 -0.45 1.72 6.58
C GLY A 7 0.30 1.68 7.92
N GLY A 8 1.02 0.59 8.23
CA GLY A 8 1.99 0.53 9.32
C GLY A 8 3.33 1.14 8.93
N ILE A 9 4.39 0.72 9.62
CA ILE A 9 5.77 1.12 9.33
C ILE A 9 6.65 -0.12 9.13
N VAL A 10 7.67 0.02 8.29
CA VAL A 10 8.72 -0.99 8.08
C VAL A 10 10.07 -0.30 8.00
N GLY A 11 11.10 -0.93 8.57
CA GLY A 11 12.38 -0.29 8.76
C GLY A 11 13.40 -1.17 9.45
N TRP A 12 14.51 -0.55 9.87
CA TRP A 12 15.60 -1.20 10.58
C TRP A 12 16.08 -0.33 11.75
N CYS A 13 16.77 -0.95 12.70
CA CYS A 13 17.47 -0.27 13.79
C CYS A 13 18.73 -1.08 14.13
N ASP A 14 19.88 -0.42 14.30
CA ASP A 14 21.10 -1.06 14.78
C ASP A 14 21.21 -0.99 16.32
N SER A 15 22.28 -1.56 16.86
CA SER A 15 22.56 -1.58 18.30
C SER A 15 22.92 -0.21 18.89
N GLU A 16 23.29 0.76 18.06
CA GLU A 16 23.59 2.14 18.47
C GLU A 16 22.34 3.01 18.47
N GLY A 17 21.22 2.48 17.95
CA GLY A 17 19.94 3.16 17.90
C GLY A 17 19.72 3.96 16.60
N ASN A 18 20.60 3.84 15.61
CA ASN A 18 20.35 4.42 14.29
C ASN A 18 19.35 3.55 13.55
N GLY A 19 18.55 4.17 12.68
CA GLY A 19 17.58 3.42 11.89
C GLY A 19 16.79 4.29 10.94
N GLU A 20 16.10 3.62 10.02
CA GLU A 20 15.20 4.26 9.07
C GLU A 20 13.89 3.50 9.02
N TRP A 21 12.79 4.25 8.92
CA TRP A 21 11.44 3.71 8.88
C TRP A 21 10.65 4.40 7.77
N VAL A 22 9.88 3.62 7.03
CA VAL A 22 8.99 4.12 5.98
C VAL A 22 7.57 3.65 6.24
N VAL A 23 6.59 4.40 5.71
CA VAL A 23 5.18 3.99 5.76
C VAL A 23 4.96 2.83 4.79
N THR A 24 4.34 1.76 5.26
CA THR A 24 4.04 0.57 4.46
C THR A 24 2.85 0.82 3.53
N ILE A 25 3.11 1.47 2.40
CA ILE A 25 2.18 1.72 1.29
C ILE A 25 2.78 1.21 -0.03
N ARG A 26 1.96 1.11 -1.09
CA ARG A 26 2.40 0.52 -2.38
C ARG A 26 3.05 -0.84 -2.16
N CYS A 27 2.34 -1.69 -1.45
CA CYS A 27 2.84 -2.97 -0.96
C CYS A 27 1.87 -4.11 -1.28
N ALA A 28 2.38 -5.32 -1.14
CA ALA A 28 1.63 -6.55 -1.36
C ALA A 28 1.94 -7.56 -0.25
N LYS A 29 0.94 -8.34 0.16
CA LYS A 29 1.18 -9.56 0.93
C LYS A 29 1.19 -10.75 -0.03
N LEU A 30 2.29 -11.49 -0.02
CA LEU A 30 2.41 -12.73 -0.78
C LEU A 30 2.20 -13.92 0.16
N ARG A 31 1.43 -14.90 -0.32
CA ARG A 31 1.29 -16.20 0.34
C ARG A 31 1.19 -17.26 -0.74
N GLU A 32 2.20 -18.13 -0.83
CA GLU A 32 2.30 -19.16 -1.87
C GLU A 32 2.12 -18.53 -3.26
N ASN A 33 1.06 -18.91 -4.00
CA ASN A 33 0.73 -18.40 -5.32
C ASN A 33 -0.37 -17.32 -5.31
N GLN A 34 -0.60 -16.67 -4.16
CA GLN A 34 -1.55 -15.58 -4.01
C GLN A 34 -0.85 -14.28 -3.67
N VAL A 35 -1.28 -13.20 -4.32
CA VAL A 35 -0.87 -11.83 -4.02
C VAL A 35 -2.09 -11.01 -3.61
N ARG A 36 -1.97 -10.31 -2.48
CA ARG A 36 -2.98 -9.35 -2.02
C ARG A 36 -2.38 -7.94 -2.05
N LEU A 37 -2.94 -7.09 -2.91
CA LEU A 37 -2.54 -5.69 -3.07
C LEU A 37 -3.40 -4.77 -2.19
N PHE A 38 -2.83 -3.64 -1.79
CA PHE A 38 -3.50 -2.65 -0.96
C PHE A 38 -3.38 -1.25 -1.56
N ALA A 39 -4.48 -0.51 -1.54
CA ALA A 39 -4.52 0.91 -1.81
C ALA A 39 -5.59 1.57 -0.94
N GLY A 40 -5.42 2.88 -0.71
CA GLY A 40 -6.39 3.69 0.01
C GLY A 40 -6.39 5.11 -0.55
N ALA A 41 -7.49 5.81 -0.31
CA ALA A 41 -7.68 7.22 -0.63
C ALA A 41 -8.03 7.99 0.65
N GLY A 42 -7.57 9.23 0.74
CA GLY A 42 -7.87 10.13 1.85
C GLY A 42 -9.17 10.85 1.58
N ILE A 43 -10.22 10.58 2.37
CA ILE A 43 -11.54 11.16 2.16
C ILE A 43 -11.66 12.49 2.89
N VAL A 44 -12.10 13.53 2.18
CA VAL A 44 -12.40 14.87 2.71
C VAL A 44 -13.82 15.30 2.29
N PRO A 45 -14.41 16.37 2.86
CA PRO A 45 -15.78 16.78 2.52
C PRO A 45 -16.02 17.10 1.03
N ALA A 46 -14.97 17.52 0.31
CA ALA A 46 -15.02 17.79 -1.13
C ALA A 46 -14.76 16.55 -2.01
N SER A 47 -14.52 15.37 -1.41
CA SER A 47 -14.24 14.14 -2.14
C SER A 47 -15.42 13.69 -2.99
N SER A 48 -15.11 13.18 -4.18
CA SER A 48 -16.08 12.53 -5.06
C SER A 48 -15.88 11.02 -5.02
N PRO A 49 -16.90 10.20 -4.70
CA PRO A 49 -16.76 8.75 -4.67
C PRO A 49 -16.10 8.15 -5.93
N LEU A 50 -16.44 8.69 -7.11
CA LEU A 50 -15.85 8.25 -8.37
C LEU A 50 -14.38 8.67 -8.51
N GLY A 51 -14.00 9.83 -7.99
CA GLY A 51 -12.61 10.29 -7.96
C GLY A 51 -11.74 9.39 -7.09
N GLU A 52 -12.21 9.08 -5.88
CA GLU A 52 -11.47 8.23 -4.93
C GLU A 52 -11.33 6.78 -5.42
N TRP A 53 -12.38 6.27 -6.09
CA TRP A 53 -12.32 4.97 -6.77
C TRP A 53 -11.23 4.95 -7.86
N ARG A 54 -11.16 6.00 -8.68
CA ARG A 54 -10.12 6.11 -9.72
C ARG A 54 -8.73 6.24 -9.11
N GLU A 55 -8.57 7.02 -8.04
CA GLU A 55 -7.29 7.19 -7.35
C GLU A 55 -6.75 5.86 -6.82
N THR A 56 -7.60 5.08 -6.13
CA THR A 56 -7.21 3.75 -5.63
C THR A 56 -6.90 2.79 -6.77
N GLY A 57 -7.66 2.83 -7.86
CA GLY A 57 -7.37 2.09 -9.09
C GLY A 57 -5.98 2.39 -9.64
N VAL A 58 -5.62 3.66 -9.81
CA VAL A 58 -4.28 4.07 -10.29
C VAL A 58 -3.16 3.57 -9.36
N LYS A 59 -3.34 3.68 -8.04
CA LYS A 59 -2.37 3.18 -7.04
C LYS A 59 -2.18 1.67 -7.15
N LEU A 60 -3.25 0.91 -7.41
CA LEU A 60 -3.21 -0.54 -7.61
C LEU A 60 -2.57 -0.90 -8.95
N SER A 61 -2.87 -0.19 -10.04
CA SER A 61 -2.28 -0.44 -11.36
C SER A 61 -0.75 -0.36 -11.33
N THR A 62 -0.17 0.58 -10.56
CA THR A 62 1.28 0.62 -10.35
C THR A 62 1.82 -0.69 -9.78
N MET A 63 1.10 -1.30 -8.82
CA MET A 63 1.51 -2.56 -8.20
C MET A 63 1.23 -3.77 -9.09
N LEU A 64 0.12 -3.78 -9.82
CA LEU A 64 -0.21 -4.85 -10.77
C LEU A 64 0.84 -4.98 -11.88
N ASN A 65 1.36 -3.85 -12.36
CA ASN A 65 2.42 -3.82 -13.37
C ASN A 65 3.71 -4.53 -12.92
N VAL A 66 4.03 -4.52 -11.61
CA VAL A 66 5.19 -5.25 -11.05
C VAL A 66 5.06 -6.76 -11.28
N PHE A 67 3.83 -7.28 -11.31
CA PHE A 67 3.52 -8.69 -11.54
C PHE A 67 3.21 -9.01 -13.01
N GLY A 68 3.37 -8.06 -13.93
CA GLY A 68 3.02 -8.24 -15.34
C GLY A 68 1.52 -8.40 -15.61
N LEU A 69 0.68 -7.90 -14.69
CA LEU A 69 -0.77 -7.90 -14.81
C LEU A 69 -1.20 -6.48 -15.23
N HIS A 70 -1.82 -6.34 -16.40
CA HIS A 70 -2.25 -5.07 -16.98
C HIS A 70 -3.73 -5.10 -17.33
#